data_AF-A0AAU2F029-F1
#
_entry.id   AF-A0AAU2F029-F1
#
_cell.length_a   1.000
_cell.length_b   1.000
_cell.length_c   1.000
_cell.angle_alpha   90.00
_cell.angle_beta   90.00
_cell.angle_gamma   90.00
#
_symmetry.space_group_name_H-M   'P 1'
#
loop_
_entity.id
_entity.type
_entity.pdbx_description
1 polymer ?
#
loop_
_entity_poly.entity_id
_entity_poly.type
_entity_poly.pdbx_seq_one_letter_code
_entity_poly.pdbx_strand_id
1 'polypeptide(L)' 'MSKLLIEVDDEALAEAQLLLGTKTKKDTVNTALLEVAKRRRRAIALAKLREWGARGDFDILLDKRNYRR' A
#
# COMPACT_ATOMS: atom_id res chain seq x y z
N MET A 1 -11.73 18.35 -3.53
CA MET A 1 -12.62 17.26 -3.06
C MET A 1 -14.03 17.58 -3.52
N SER A 2 -14.61 16.75 -4.38
CA SER A 2 -16.02 16.88 -4.78
C SER A 2 -16.93 16.29 -3.70
N LYS A 3 -18.17 16.78 -3.60
CA LYS A 3 -19.19 16.17 -2.76
C LYS A 3 -19.82 15.01 -3.54
N LEU A 4 -19.86 13.85 -2.92
CA LEU A 4 -20.50 12.66 -3.45
C LEU A 4 -21.43 12.10 -2.37
N LEU A 5 -22.69 11.86 -2.73
CA LEU A 5 -23.64 11.19 -1.86
C LEU A 5 -23.53 9.68 -2.16
N ILE A 6 -23.12 8.90 -1.18
CA ILE A 6 -23.08 7.44 -1.23
C ILE A 6 -23.70 6.88 0.04
N GLU A 7 -24.38 5.75 -0.11
CA GLU A 7 -24.73 4.91 1.02
C GLU A 7 -23.53 4.04 1.38
N VAL A 8 -23.25 3.92 2.67
CA VAL A 8 -22.13 3.15 3.20
C VAL A 8 -22.66 2.35 4.38
N ASP A 9 -22.21 1.12 4.50
CA ASP A 9 -22.47 0.29 5.67
C ASP A 9 -21.80 0.92 6.91
N ASP A 10 -22.60 1.26 7.92
CA ASP A 10 -22.14 1.95 9.12
C ASP A 10 -21.26 1.05 10.02
N GLU A 11 -21.46 -0.27 10.00
CA GLU A 11 -20.62 -1.22 10.75
C GLU A 11 -19.23 -1.31 10.12
N ALA A 12 -19.18 -1.49 8.79
CA ALA A 12 -17.93 -1.50 8.04
C ALA A 12 -17.17 -0.18 8.17
N LEU A 13 -17.89 0.95 8.20
CA LEU A 13 -17.29 2.27 8.39
C LEU A 13 -16.73 2.44 9.81
N ALA A 14 -17.42 1.93 10.83
CA ALA A 14 -16.95 1.96 12.21
C ALA A 14 -15.69 1.08 12.39
N GLU A 15 -15.66 -0.11 11.80
CA GLU A 15 -14.47 -0.96 11.81
C GLU A 15 -13.28 -0.27 11.12
N ALA A 16 -13.53 0.33 9.95
CA ALA A 16 -12.51 1.09 9.24
C ALA A 16 -12.01 2.29 10.04
N GLN A 17 -12.88 2.97 10.81
CA GLN A 17 -12.49 4.06 11.70
C GLN A 17 -11.52 3.60 12.79
N LEU A 18 -11.82 2.47 13.42
CA LEU A 18 -10.96 1.87 14.45
C LEU A 18 -9.61 1.45 13.85
N LEU A 19 -9.64 0.77 12.70
CA LEU A 19 -8.44 0.30 12.01
C LEU A 19 -7.52 1.45 11.56
N LEU A 20 -8.11 2.52 11.04
CA LEU A 20 -7.38 3.65 10.46
C LEU A 20 -7.10 4.77 11.48
N GLY A 21 -7.67 4.69 12.69
CA GLY A 21 -7.54 5.71 13.72
C GLY A 21 -8.20 7.05 13.35
N THR A 22 -9.21 7.03 12.49
CA THR A 22 -9.86 8.23 11.96
C THR A 22 -11.12 8.60 12.76
N LYS A 23 -11.32 9.91 12.97
CA LYS A 23 -12.45 10.42 13.76
C LYS A 23 -13.70 10.74 12.94
N THR A 24 -13.53 11.05 11.65
CA THR A 24 -14.64 11.46 10.79
C THR A 24 -14.89 10.43 9.69
N LYS A 25 -16.16 10.26 9.29
CA LYS A 25 -16.56 9.39 8.17
C LYS A 25 -15.78 9.72 6.89
N LYS A 26 -15.65 11.02 6.58
CA LYS A 26 -14.89 11.51 5.41
C LYS A 26 -13.43 11.10 5.47
N ASP A 27 -12.75 11.30 6.59
CA ASP A 27 -11.32 10.98 6.69
C ASP A 27 -11.09 9.48 6.57
N THR A 28 -11.99 8.68 7.12
CA THR A 28 -11.99 7.22 7.02
C THR A 28 -12.07 6.78 5.57
N VAL A 29 -13.07 7.27 4.83
CA VAL A 29 -13.24 6.92 3.40
C VAL A 29 -12.02 7.33 2.59
N ASN A 30 -11.52 8.56 2.76
CA ASN A 30 -10.34 9.01 2.01
C ASN A 30 -9.08 8.21 2.32
N THR A 31 -8.88 7.89 3.60
CA THR A 31 -7.73 7.12 4.06
C THR A 31 -7.83 5.68 3.57
N ALA A 32 -9.01 5.07 3.63
CA ALA A 32 -9.26 3.73 3.12
C ALA A 32 -8.97 3.64 1.61
N LEU A 33 -9.46 4.58 0.81
CA LEU A 33 -9.18 4.64 -0.64
C LEU A 33 -7.69 4.76 -0.93
N LEU A 34 -6.99 5.61 -0.17
CA LEU A 34 -5.55 5.78 -0.30
C LEU A 34 -4.79 4.49 0.08
N GLU A 35 -5.19 3.83 1.17
CA GLU A 35 -4.54 2.59 1.61
C GLU A 35 -4.78 1.44 0.64
N VAL A 36 -5.96 1.33 0.02
CA VAL A 36 -6.22 0.35 -1.05
C VAL A 36 -5.28 0.59 -2.24
N ALA A 37 -5.15 1.85 -2.68
CA ALA A 37 -4.24 2.19 -3.78
C ALA A 37 -2.77 1.88 -3.43
N LYS A 38 -2.34 2.22 -2.20
CA LYS A 38 -0.99 1.90 -1.71
C LYS A 38 -0.77 0.39 -1.62
N ARG A 39 -1.73 -0.38 -1.10
CA ARG A 39 -1.65 -1.84 -1.00
C ARG A 39 -1.47 -2.48 -2.39
N ARG A 40 -2.22 -2.00 -3.40
CA ARG A 40 -2.04 -2.45 -4.79
C ARG A 40 -0.65 -2.11 -5.34
N ARG A 41 -0.16 -0.89 -5.12
CA ARG A 41 1.19 -0.48 -5.55
C ARG A 41 2.28 -1.34 -4.89
N ARG A 42 2.17 -1.61 -3.59
CA ARG A 42 3.07 -2.51 -2.85
C ARG A 42 3.07 -3.92 -3.42
N ALA A 43 1.90 -4.47 -3.74
CA ALA A 43 1.79 -5.80 -4.35
C ALA A 43 2.47 -5.88 -5.73
N ILE A 44 2.28 -4.87 -6.58
CA ILE A 44 2.93 -4.80 -7.90
C ILE A 44 4.45 -4.68 -7.74
N ALA A 45 4.91 -3.81 -6.83
CA ALA A 45 6.34 -3.65 -6.56
C ALA A 45 6.96 -4.97 -6.09
N LEU A 46 6.31 -5.69 -5.17
CA LEU A 46 6.77 -6.99 -4.70
C LEU A 46 6.84 -8.02 -5.82
N ALA A 47 5.84 -8.05 -6.72
CA ALA A 47 5.86 -8.95 -7.87
C ALA A 47 7.06 -8.66 -8.80
N LYS A 48 7.35 -7.39 -9.06
CA LYS A 48 8.52 -6.98 -9.85
C LYS A 48 9.84 -7.36 -9.18
N LEU A 49 9.96 -7.10 -7.87
CA LEU A 49 11.15 -7.49 -7.11
C LEU A 49 11.39 -9.01 -7.17
N ARG A 50 10.31 -9.81 -7.11
CA ARG A 50 10.40 -11.26 -7.29
C ARG A 50 10.91 -11.64 -8.67
N GLU A 51 10.40 -11.01 -9.73
CA GLU A 51 10.88 -11.25 -11.11
C GLU A 51 12.36 -10.88 -11.26
N TRP A 52 12.77 -9.75 -10.70
CA TRP A 52 14.16 -9.29 -10.75
C TRP A 52 15.09 -10.27 -10.02
N GLY A 53 14.68 -10.73 -8.83
CA GLY A 53 15.43 -11.76 -8.10
C GLY A 53 15.53 -13.07 -8.87
N ALA A 54 14.45 -13.51 -9.54
CA ALA A 54 14.47 -14.73 -10.36
C ALA A 54 15.40 -14.65 -11.57
N ARG A 55 15.67 -13.44 -12.10
CA ARG A 55 16.63 -13.21 -13.18
C ARG A 55 18.08 -13.02 -12.71
N GLY A 56 18.32 -12.99 -11.41
CA GLY A 56 19.65 -12.72 -10.85
C GLY A 56 20.02 -11.23 -10.84
N ASP A 57 19.06 -10.31 -11.00
CA ASP A 57 19.33 -8.87 -11.05
C ASP A 57 19.98 -8.35 -9.74
N PHE A 58 19.84 -9.10 -8.64
CA PHE A 58 20.47 -8.78 -7.34
C PHE A 58 21.82 -9.46 -7.11
N ASP A 59 22.31 -10.31 -8.03
CA ASP A 59 23.54 -11.09 -7.83
C ASP A 59 24.79 -10.20 -7.74
N ILE A 60 24.74 -8.99 -8.31
CA ILE A 60 25.79 -7.97 -8.16
C ILE A 60 26.06 -7.62 -6.68
N LEU A 61 25.05 -7.75 -5.82
CA LEU A 61 25.17 -7.49 -4.38
C LEU A 61 25.87 -8.62 -3.63
N LEU A 62 26.07 -9.79 -4.25
CA LEU A 62 26.80 -10.91 -3.67
C LEU A 62 28.32 -10.74 -3.78
N ASP A 63 28.80 -9.92 -4.71
CA ASP A 63 30.23 -9.66 -4.86
C ASP A 63 30.73 -8.67 -3.79
N LYS A 64 31.32 -9.23 -2.73
CA LYS A 64 31.86 -8.49 -1.58
C LYS A 64 33.02 -7.55 -1.96
N ARG A 65 33.64 -7.70 -3.13
CA ARG A 65 34.68 -6.76 -3.61
C ARG A 65 34.11 -5.37 -3.91
N ASN A 66 32.79 -5.27 -4.14
CA ASN A 66 32.11 -4.02 -4.44
C ASN A 66 31.69 -3.22 -3.19
N TYR A 67 31.94 -3.72 -1.98
CA TYR A 67 31.42 -3.12 -0.73
C TYR A 67 32.27 -1.96 -0.19
N ARG A 68 33.49 -1.76 -0.71
CA ARG A 68 34.48 -0.81 -0.15
C ARG A 68 35.05 0.17 -1.19
N ARG A 69 34.32 0.45 -2.26
CA ARG A 69 34.67 1.53 -3.20
C ARG A 69 33.97 2.82 -2.83
#